data_AF-A0A6J8D927-F1
#
_entry.id   AF-A0A6J8D927-F1
#
_cell.length_a   1.000
_cell.length_b   1.000
_cell.length_c   1.000
_cell.angle_alpha   90.00
_cell.angle_beta   90.00
_cell.angle_gamma   90.00
#
_symmetry.space_group_name_H-M   'P 1'
#
loop_
_entity.id
_entity.type
_entity.pdbx_description
1 polymer ?
#
loop_
_entity_poly.entity_id
_entity_poly.type
_entity_poly.pdbx_seq_one_letter_code
_entity_poly.pdbx_strand_id
1 'polypeptide(L)'
;MEKILTLFLILFIRFLTTKCDPCLTYKVLDTPNEHTRSVANAALPSPICDNTLEVGWYRVTSYAGERMPTECVYGGMRCGTSFSIWMNGTYPDAGVAKTVQACAAHYDGDCCKYSYDIEVKNCTDYLVYNLVPVSTCYQAYCFGSELACPAGETSDNNGFTPGCKYEPCLEENHQTLDHWERSVNNTEIGNLCDNVLTPGWYRPISAVGNTMPTECPQGGYKCGTSSPIWMDGSYPSSGEIANVTACVGNYNGGCCTSSYDIQVKNCDDFYIYNLKATSGCYQAYCFGTEVKCPVGETSDNGGFTPECEFDPCHSRNYGILVGEMKRSSNYTLQKSDVAIEDSRLTTGWYRIDSVTGNDIVNESVGMMQCGTLYPLWMEGTLPDVSDKTVDRKVCQSGLYSTCDQKYDIKVRNCGNYRTYYLTQLNVDKSAFCFGTFPVPDPTTTTTTTTRRPPPGDHNSSKDDENDKDDKPYIWVIVAMLAVLSTILLAILLVKFFLQRTVSKRAVSFVDVKGKLPTYDEVIQNEKNNRLQMIQTVSPSAPVNQFVGSMTSIPPNSTKMGQMKSY
;
A
#
# COMPACT_ATOMS: atom_id res chain seq x y z
N MET A 1 49.97 -20.19 27.80
CA MET A 1 49.52 -20.88 26.58
C MET A 1 48.33 -21.79 26.83
N GLU A 2 48.40 -22.74 27.79
CA GLU A 2 47.26 -23.63 28.10
C GLU A 2 45.93 -22.89 28.33
N LYS A 3 45.90 -21.86 29.20
CA LYS A 3 44.66 -21.10 29.50
C LYS A 3 44.03 -20.41 28.28
N ILE A 4 44.84 -20.01 27.30
CA ILE A 4 44.37 -19.37 26.06
C ILE A 4 43.81 -20.43 25.11
N LEU A 5 44.45 -21.61 25.06
CA LEU A 5 43.97 -22.76 24.28
C LEU A 5 42.65 -23.30 24.85
N THR A 6 42.49 -23.34 26.18
CA THR A 6 41.22 -23.73 26.83
C THR A 6 40.12 -22.72 26.55
N LEU A 7 40.42 -21.41 26.58
CA LEU A 7 39.44 -20.37 26.26
C LEU A 7 39.01 -20.41 24.78
N PHE A 8 39.96 -20.61 23.86
CA PHE A 8 39.67 -20.80 22.44
C PHE A 8 38.84 -22.06 22.19
N LEU A 9 39.14 -23.17 22.88
CA LEU A 9 38.37 -24.40 22.78
C LEU A 9 36.95 -24.21 23.32
N ILE A 10 36.76 -23.50 24.43
CA ILE A 10 35.44 -23.18 24.99
C ILE A 10 34.67 -22.25 24.05
N LEU A 11 35.30 -21.22 23.49
CA LEU A 11 34.67 -20.30 22.54
C LEU A 11 34.34 -20.98 21.21
N PHE A 12 35.19 -21.88 20.73
CA PHE A 12 34.97 -22.65 19.50
C PHE A 12 33.90 -23.73 19.68
N ILE A 13 33.86 -24.42 20.83
CA ILE A 13 32.77 -25.32 21.21
C ILE A 13 31.47 -24.52 21.32
N ARG A 14 31.47 -23.36 22.00
CA ARG A 14 30.29 -22.48 22.06
C ARG A 14 29.81 -22.03 20.69
N PHE A 15 30.73 -21.66 19.80
CA PHE A 15 30.45 -21.28 18.41
C PHE A 15 29.91 -22.44 17.55
N LEU A 16 30.39 -23.67 17.76
CA LEU A 16 29.87 -24.87 17.11
C LEU A 16 28.49 -25.26 17.66
N THR A 17 28.27 -25.13 18.98
CA THR A 17 26.98 -25.43 19.61
C THR A 17 25.90 -24.41 19.26
N THR A 18 26.22 -23.12 19.07
CA THR A 18 25.24 -22.10 18.65
C THR A 18 24.79 -22.28 17.20
N LYS A 19 25.60 -22.91 16.35
CA LYS A 19 25.28 -23.15 14.94
C LYS A 19 24.39 -24.39 14.70
N CYS A 20 24.21 -25.23 15.72
CA CYS A 20 23.40 -26.44 15.67
C CYS A 20 22.24 -26.42 16.68
N ASP A 21 22.04 -25.33 17.39
CA ASP A 21 20.85 -25.18 18.24
C ASP A 21 19.66 -24.78 17.37
N PRO A 22 18.64 -25.64 17.22
CA PRO A 22 17.48 -25.31 16.41
C PRO A 22 16.63 -24.17 16.98
N CYS A 23 16.88 -23.73 18.22
CA CYS A 23 16.32 -22.48 18.75
C CYS A 23 16.98 -21.23 18.14
N LEU A 24 18.18 -21.35 17.56
CA LEU A 24 18.86 -20.24 16.88
C LEU A 24 18.82 -20.38 15.36
N THR A 25 18.60 -21.60 14.87
CA THR A 25 18.62 -21.93 13.44
C THR A 25 17.37 -22.74 13.06
N TYR A 26 16.31 -22.04 12.68
CA TYR A 26 15.05 -22.62 12.18
C TYR A 26 14.55 -21.87 10.93
N LYS A 27 13.64 -22.50 10.19
CA LYS A 27 12.85 -21.87 9.11
C LYS A 27 11.50 -21.41 9.67
N VAL A 28 10.93 -20.33 9.16
CA VAL A 28 9.54 -19.97 9.49
C VAL A 28 8.62 -20.75 8.55
N LEU A 29 7.66 -21.49 9.12
CA LEU A 29 6.68 -22.25 8.34
C LEU A 29 5.48 -21.39 7.94
N ASP A 30 4.89 -20.70 8.92
CA ASP A 30 3.77 -19.77 8.73
C ASP A 30 4.11 -18.40 9.30
N THR A 31 3.68 -17.36 8.57
CA THR A 31 3.84 -15.95 8.95
C THR A 31 2.76 -15.47 9.92
N PRO A 32 2.94 -14.33 10.63
CA PRO A 32 2.02 -13.92 11.70
C PRO A 32 0.54 -13.83 11.34
N ASN A 33 0.20 -13.45 10.10
CA ASN A 33 -1.19 -13.24 9.69
C ASN A 33 -1.83 -14.48 9.03
N GLU A 34 -1.11 -15.60 8.93
CA GLU A 34 -1.63 -16.82 8.34
C GLU A 34 -2.41 -17.63 9.37
N HIS A 35 -3.58 -18.15 9.00
CA HIS A 35 -4.40 -19.05 9.83
C HIS A 35 -4.79 -20.32 9.09
N THR A 36 -4.21 -20.54 7.91
CA THR A 36 -4.63 -21.62 7.02
C THR A 36 -4.40 -22.98 7.66
N ARG A 37 -3.36 -23.14 8.49
CA ARG A 37 -3.03 -24.34 9.26
C ARG A 37 -3.76 -24.49 10.60
N SER A 38 -4.64 -23.55 10.96
CA SER A 38 -5.43 -23.61 12.19
C SER A 38 -6.40 -24.79 12.20
N VAL A 39 -6.56 -25.44 13.36
CA VAL A 39 -7.57 -26.52 13.51
C VAL A 39 -9.00 -26.00 13.32
N ALA A 40 -9.23 -24.71 13.48
CA ALA A 40 -10.52 -24.07 13.21
C ALA A 40 -10.76 -23.84 11.71
N ASN A 41 -9.70 -23.82 10.90
CA ASN A 41 -9.82 -23.62 9.46
C ASN A 41 -10.23 -24.91 8.76
N ALA A 42 -11.23 -24.84 7.88
CA ALA A 42 -11.65 -25.99 7.07
C ALA A 42 -10.64 -26.31 5.97
N ALA A 43 -10.72 -27.52 5.40
CA ALA A 43 -9.96 -27.86 4.20
C ALA A 43 -10.20 -26.86 3.06
N LEU A 44 -9.13 -26.44 2.39
CA LEU A 44 -9.22 -25.54 1.25
C LEU A 44 -9.55 -26.32 -0.04
N PRO A 45 -10.15 -25.67 -1.06
CA PRO A 45 -10.35 -26.29 -2.38
C PRO A 45 -9.04 -26.77 -3.02
N SER A 46 -7.94 -26.06 -2.75
CA SER A 46 -6.57 -26.51 -2.98
C SER A 46 -5.90 -26.77 -1.63
N PRO A 47 -5.91 -28.03 -1.15
CA PRO A 47 -5.38 -28.39 0.16
C PRO A 47 -3.92 -27.98 0.33
N ILE A 48 -3.55 -27.54 1.54
CA ILE A 48 -2.15 -27.43 1.92
C ILE A 48 -1.49 -28.80 1.81
N CYS A 49 -0.28 -28.80 1.27
CA CYS A 49 0.43 -29.98 0.83
C CYS A 49 1.89 -29.91 1.27
N ASP A 50 2.22 -30.65 2.33
CA ASP A 50 3.58 -30.65 2.91
C ASP A 50 4.47 -31.77 2.33
N ASN A 51 4.10 -32.37 1.19
CA ASN A 51 4.86 -33.50 0.63
C ASN A 51 6.21 -33.07 0.02
N THR A 52 6.38 -31.78 -0.24
CA THR A 52 7.62 -31.14 -0.69
C THR A 52 8.36 -30.44 0.44
N LEU A 53 7.85 -30.52 1.69
CA LEU A 53 8.48 -29.91 2.85
C LEU A 53 9.87 -30.53 3.06
N GLU A 54 10.91 -29.71 3.10
CA GLU A 54 12.26 -30.17 3.38
C GLU A 54 12.38 -30.61 4.84
N VAL A 55 13.12 -31.68 5.09
CA VAL A 55 13.43 -32.06 6.48
C VAL A 55 14.18 -30.93 7.17
N GLY A 56 13.72 -30.53 8.36
CA GLY A 56 14.43 -29.55 9.16
C GLY A 56 13.58 -28.91 10.25
N TRP A 57 14.20 -28.00 10.99
CA TRP A 57 13.58 -27.29 12.10
C TRP A 57 12.76 -26.09 11.62
N TYR A 58 11.49 -26.06 12.00
CA TYR A 58 10.53 -25.02 11.67
C TYR A 58 9.97 -24.36 12.93
N ARG A 59 9.73 -23.05 12.85
CA ARG A 59 8.96 -22.28 13.81
C ARG A 59 7.70 -21.75 13.14
N VAL A 60 6.59 -21.80 13.86
CA VAL A 60 5.35 -21.10 13.49
C VAL A 60 5.30 -19.79 14.26
N THR A 61 4.92 -18.71 13.57
CA THR A 61 4.83 -17.37 14.15
C THR A 61 3.43 -16.76 14.04
N SER A 62 2.47 -17.58 13.64
CA SER A 62 1.07 -17.21 13.41
C SER A 62 0.36 -16.75 14.69
N TYR A 63 -0.38 -15.65 14.59
CA TYR A 63 -1.32 -15.21 15.61
C TYR A 63 -2.53 -16.13 15.76
N ALA A 64 -2.78 -17.04 14.81
CA ALA A 64 -3.77 -18.11 14.97
C ALA A 64 -3.35 -19.19 15.98
N GLY A 65 -2.08 -19.14 16.41
CA GLY A 65 -1.45 -20.02 17.38
C GLY A 65 -0.23 -20.75 16.82
N GLU A 66 0.83 -20.83 17.61
CA GLU A 66 2.12 -21.41 17.20
C GLU A 66 2.27 -22.91 17.49
N ARG A 67 1.26 -23.52 18.14
CA ARG A 67 1.36 -24.88 18.67
C ARG A 67 0.63 -25.90 17.81
N MET A 68 1.28 -27.02 17.53
CA MET A 68 0.63 -28.17 16.91
C MET A 68 -0.32 -28.83 17.92
N PRO A 69 -1.60 -29.09 17.57
CA PRO A 69 -2.55 -29.71 18.48
C PRO A 69 -2.04 -31.06 19.00
N THR A 70 -2.20 -31.29 20.31
CA THR A 70 -1.86 -32.55 20.99
C THR A 70 -3.02 -33.55 21.07
N GLU A 71 -4.17 -33.15 20.56
CA GLU A 71 -5.38 -33.95 20.51
C GLU A 71 -5.75 -34.23 19.06
N CYS A 72 -6.42 -35.36 18.85
CA CYS A 72 -6.86 -35.75 17.52
C CYS A 72 -7.79 -34.70 16.91
N VAL A 73 -7.43 -34.25 15.70
CA VAL A 73 -8.29 -33.40 14.88
C VAL A 73 -9.34 -34.29 14.20
N TYR A 74 -10.38 -34.62 14.96
CA TYR A 74 -11.39 -35.61 14.57
C TYR A 74 -12.11 -35.24 13.27
N GLY A 75 -12.30 -36.22 12.40
CA GLY A 75 -12.97 -36.06 11.10
C GLY A 75 -12.09 -35.45 10.00
N GLY A 76 -10.78 -35.28 10.24
CA GLY A 76 -9.86 -34.72 9.25
C GLY A 76 -10.34 -33.36 8.73
N MET A 77 -9.96 -33.01 7.49
CA MET A 77 -10.52 -31.87 6.75
C MET A 77 -10.42 -30.51 7.47
N ARG A 78 -9.37 -30.32 8.28
CA ARG A 78 -9.04 -29.06 8.96
C ARG A 78 -7.63 -28.61 8.60
N CYS A 79 -7.17 -27.49 9.15
CA CYS A 79 -5.82 -26.99 8.95
C CYS A 79 -5.52 -26.75 7.47
N GLY A 80 -6.54 -26.39 6.70
CA GLY A 80 -6.44 -26.15 5.27
C GLY A 80 -6.14 -27.38 4.42
N THR A 81 -6.20 -28.60 4.99
CA THR A 81 -5.86 -29.85 4.31
C THR A 81 -6.93 -30.93 4.51
N SER A 82 -6.85 -32.04 3.78
CA SER A 82 -7.79 -33.16 3.94
C SER A 82 -7.42 -34.09 5.09
N PHE A 83 -6.12 -34.27 5.33
CA PHE A 83 -5.57 -35.10 6.38
C PHE A 83 -4.80 -34.22 7.37
N SER A 84 -5.49 -33.81 8.41
CA SER A 84 -4.96 -32.94 9.46
C SER A 84 -3.91 -33.69 10.28
N ILE A 85 -2.65 -33.24 10.23
CA ILE A 85 -1.58 -33.86 11.02
C ILE A 85 -1.46 -33.17 12.38
N TRP A 86 -1.62 -33.94 13.45
CA TRP A 86 -1.54 -33.49 14.85
C TRP A 86 -0.44 -34.27 15.60
N MET A 87 -0.02 -33.78 16.76
CA MET A 87 1.05 -34.36 17.56
C MET A 87 0.48 -35.37 18.56
N ASN A 88 0.78 -36.66 18.39
CA ASN A 88 0.40 -37.69 19.35
C ASN A 88 1.38 -37.74 20.52
N GLY A 89 1.12 -36.91 21.53
CA GLY A 89 1.92 -36.86 22.75
C GLY A 89 1.81 -35.51 23.45
N THR A 90 2.71 -35.26 24.39
CA THR A 90 2.81 -34.00 25.12
C THR A 90 4.01 -33.17 24.66
N TYR A 91 3.89 -31.85 24.75
CA TYR A 91 5.00 -30.93 24.49
C TYR A 91 6.21 -31.22 25.41
N PRO A 92 7.44 -30.98 24.94
CA PRO A 92 8.64 -31.11 25.76
C PRO A 92 8.76 -30.01 26.82
N ASP A 93 9.45 -30.33 27.91
CA ASP A 93 9.88 -29.36 28.92
C ASP A 93 10.89 -28.37 28.34
N ALA A 94 11.02 -27.20 28.96
CA ALA A 94 11.93 -26.14 28.49
C ALA A 94 13.37 -26.63 28.31
N GLY A 95 13.95 -26.33 27.15
CA GLY A 95 15.31 -26.74 26.76
C GLY A 95 15.42 -28.17 26.24
N VAL A 96 14.37 -28.98 26.34
CA VAL A 96 14.39 -30.40 25.96
C VAL A 96 13.87 -30.59 24.53
N ALA A 97 14.57 -31.44 23.77
CA ALA A 97 14.09 -31.96 22.50
C ALA A 97 13.49 -33.36 22.72
N LYS A 98 12.35 -33.64 22.10
CA LYS A 98 11.60 -34.88 22.26
C LYS A 98 11.12 -35.39 20.91
N THR A 99 11.38 -36.66 20.63
CA THR A 99 10.79 -37.37 19.50
C THR A 99 9.35 -37.75 19.82
N VAL A 100 8.42 -37.43 18.92
CA VAL A 100 6.99 -37.69 19.02
C VAL A 100 6.45 -38.16 17.69
N GLN A 101 5.33 -38.88 17.72
CA GLN A 101 4.65 -39.32 16.51
C GLN A 101 3.65 -38.25 16.08
N ALA A 102 3.80 -37.74 14.86
CA ALA A 102 2.80 -36.88 14.21
C ALA A 102 1.82 -37.76 13.44
N CYS A 103 0.53 -37.68 13.75
CA CYS A 103 -0.51 -38.56 13.23
C CYS A 103 -1.41 -37.80 12.25
N ALA A 104 -1.64 -38.37 11.06
CA ALA A 104 -2.57 -37.85 10.08
C ALA A 104 -3.99 -38.37 10.38
N ALA A 105 -4.89 -37.47 10.78
CA ALA A 105 -6.29 -37.80 11.00
C ALA A 105 -7.05 -37.85 9.66
N HIS A 106 -7.79 -38.93 9.43
CA HIS A 106 -8.60 -39.15 8.24
C HIS A 106 -10.08 -38.78 8.48
N TYR A 107 -10.82 -38.51 7.40
CA TYR A 107 -12.21 -38.08 7.46
C TYR A 107 -13.21 -39.15 7.95
N ASP A 108 -12.79 -40.41 8.00
CA ASP A 108 -13.58 -41.55 8.49
C ASP A 108 -13.49 -41.72 10.02
N GLY A 109 -12.73 -40.85 10.71
CA GLY A 109 -12.54 -40.89 12.16
C GLY A 109 -11.27 -41.63 12.60
N ASP A 110 -10.48 -42.21 11.69
CA ASP A 110 -9.16 -42.76 12.03
C ASP A 110 -8.18 -41.62 12.34
N CYS A 111 -7.87 -41.45 13.62
CA CYS A 111 -7.02 -40.37 14.11
C CYS A 111 -5.54 -40.50 13.75
N CYS A 112 -5.05 -41.67 13.33
CA CYS A 112 -3.63 -41.86 13.02
C CYS A 112 -3.45 -42.82 11.83
N LYS A 113 -4.15 -42.51 10.73
CA LYS A 113 -4.13 -43.34 9.52
C LYS A 113 -2.72 -43.47 8.94
N TYR A 114 -1.98 -42.38 8.97
CA TYR A 114 -0.56 -42.31 8.69
C TYR A 114 0.15 -41.68 9.87
N SER A 115 1.45 -41.95 9.98
CA SER A 115 2.25 -41.34 11.03
C SER A 115 3.68 -41.07 10.58
N TYR A 116 4.28 -40.08 11.22
CA TYR A 116 5.61 -39.58 10.94
C TYR A 116 6.32 -39.32 12.26
N ASP A 117 7.55 -39.82 12.42
CA ASP A 117 8.37 -39.47 13.57
C ASP A 117 8.93 -38.06 13.35
N ILE A 118 8.62 -37.14 14.26
CA ILE A 118 9.14 -35.77 14.27
C ILE A 118 9.85 -35.50 15.60
N GLU A 119 10.69 -34.46 15.63
CA GLU A 119 11.24 -33.97 16.89
C GLU A 119 10.67 -32.59 17.21
N VAL A 120 10.38 -32.33 18.47
CA VAL A 120 9.93 -31.02 18.94
C VAL A 120 10.89 -30.57 20.03
N LYS A 121 11.34 -29.31 19.98
CA LYS A 121 12.17 -28.70 21.03
C LYS A 121 11.49 -27.47 21.59
N ASN A 122 11.45 -27.37 22.91
CA ASN A 122 10.98 -26.18 23.62
C ASN A 122 12.15 -25.24 23.86
N CYS A 123 12.11 -24.07 23.21
CA CYS A 123 13.14 -23.03 23.30
C CYS A 123 12.92 -22.08 24.49
N THR A 124 11.99 -22.42 25.40
CA THR A 124 11.51 -21.67 26.56
C THR A 124 10.28 -20.83 26.24
N ASP A 125 10.37 -19.95 25.24
CA ASP A 125 9.33 -19.01 24.82
C ASP A 125 8.51 -19.51 23.61
N TYR A 126 9.12 -20.29 22.72
CA TYR A 126 8.44 -20.92 21.58
C TYR A 126 8.89 -22.38 21.37
N LEU A 127 8.19 -23.08 20.49
CA LEU A 127 8.51 -24.43 20.06
C LEU A 127 9.07 -24.41 18.64
N VAL A 128 10.04 -25.28 18.38
CA VAL A 128 10.51 -25.61 17.03
C VAL A 128 10.26 -27.08 16.73
N TYR A 129 9.92 -27.38 15.49
CA TYR A 129 9.49 -28.69 15.03
C TYR A 129 10.42 -29.16 13.91
N ASN A 130 11.10 -30.28 14.10
CA ASN A 130 11.86 -30.97 13.07
C ASN A 130 10.88 -31.78 12.23
N LEU A 131 10.33 -31.14 11.19
CA LEU A 131 9.29 -31.70 10.34
C LEU A 131 9.91 -32.51 9.19
N VAL A 132 9.15 -33.44 8.63
CA VAL A 132 9.56 -34.30 7.52
C VAL A 132 8.54 -34.21 6.39
N PRO A 133 8.92 -34.49 5.12
CA PRO A 133 7.96 -34.51 4.03
C PRO A 133 6.90 -35.60 4.25
N VAL A 134 5.64 -35.25 4.03
CA VAL A 134 4.53 -36.21 4.14
C VAL A 134 4.40 -37.05 2.88
N SER A 135 3.71 -38.20 2.99
CA SER A 135 3.64 -39.19 1.90
C SER A 135 2.72 -38.80 0.74
N THR A 136 1.72 -37.94 0.96
CA THR A 136 0.76 -37.51 -0.08
C THR A 136 0.43 -36.03 0.02
N CYS A 137 0.00 -35.42 -1.10
CA CYS A 137 -0.27 -33.98 -1.19
C CYS A 137 -1.60 -33.53 -0.54
N TYR A 138 -2.23 -34.41 0.24
CA TYR A 138 -3.49 -34.14 0.94
C TYR A 138 -3.31 -34.07 2.45
N GLN A 139 -2.06 -34.02 2.92
CA GLN A 139 -1.71 -33.96 4.34
C GLN A 139 -0.87 -32.73 4.62
N ALA A 140 -1.12 -32.13 5.76
CA ALA A 140 -0.38 -30.98 6.25
C ALA A 140 -0.36 -30.95 7.77
N TYR A 141 0.73 -30.42 8.31
CA TYR A 141 0.90 -30.18 9.74
C TYR A 141 0.00 -29.04 10.22
N CYS A 142 -0.82 -29.33 11.23
CA CYS A 142 -1.70 -28.36 11.88
C CYS A 142 -0.93 -27.50 12.89
N PHE A 143 -1.29 -26.22 12.97
CA PHE A 143 -0.80 -25.29 13.98
C PHE A 143 -1.86 -24.26 14.32
N GLY A 144 -2.06 -24.01 15.62
CA GLY A 144 -3.01 -23.02 16.09
C GLY A 144 -4.46 -23.50 16.07
N SER A 145 -5.33 -22.68 16.66
CA SER A 145 -6.75 -22.99 16.87
C SER A 145 -7.67 -21.80 16.60
N GLU A 146 -7.13 -20.68 16.16
CA GLU A 146 -7.87 -19.45 15.97
C GLU A 146 -8.01 -19.12 14.48
N LEU A 147 -8.93 -18.23 14.14
CA LEU A 147 -9.17 -17.74 12.78
C LEU A 147 -9.00 -16.23 12.75
N ALA A 148 -8.66 -15.68 11.58
CA ALA A 148 -8.77 -14.25 11.38
C ALA A 148 -10.21 -13.79 11.63
N CYS A 149 -10.37 -12.59 12.18
CA CYS A 149 -11.68 -12.00 12.36
C CYS A 149 -12.37 -11.80 10.99
N PRO A 150 -13.71 -11.84 10.95
CA PRO A 150 -14.46 -11.48 9.76
C PRO A 150 -14.11 -10.07 9.27
N ALA A 151 -14.34 -9.79 7.98
CA ALA A 151 -14.13 -8.46 7.42
C ALA A 151 -14.90 -7.40 8.23
N GLY A 152 -14.26 -6.28 8.52
CA GLY A 152 -14.82 -5.22 9.36
C GLY A 152 -14.78 -5.50 10.87
N GLU A 153 -14.15 -6.57 11.34
CA GLU A 153 -13.95 -6.83 12.77
C GLU A 153 -12.47 -6.94 13.13
N THR A 154 -12.14 -6.58 14.37
CA THR A 154 -10.81 -6.79 14.97
C THR A 154 -10.92 -7.34 16.39
N SER A 155 -9.79 -7.73 16.97
CA SER A 155 -9.69 -8.19 18.36
C SER A 155 -8.35 -7.78 18.97
N ASP A 156 -8.28 -7.78 20.30
CA ASP A 156 -7.02 -7.58 21.04
C ASP A 156 -6.00 -8.70 20.79
N ASN A 157 -6.43 -9.79 20.15
CA ASN A 157 -5.58 -10.90 19.71
C ASN A 157 -5.10 -10.68 18.26
N ASN A 158 -4.59 -9.49 17.96
CA ASN A 158 -4.07 -9.11 16.65
C ASN A 158 -5.05 -9.38 15.47
N GLY A 159 -6.35 -9.23 15.71
CA GLY A 159 -7.36 -9.51 14.68
C GLY A 159 -7.69 -10.99 14.48
N PHE A 160 -7.43 -11.84 15.47
CA PHE A 160 -7.82 -13.25 15.48
C PHE A 160 -8.86 -13.56 16.56
N THR A 161 -9.64 -14.60 16.36
CA THR A 161 -10.55 -15.11 17.39
C THR A 161 -9.78 -15.56 18.64
N PRO A 162 -10.39 -15.58 19.83
CA PRO A 162 -11.74 -15.09 20.13
C PRO A 162 -11.78 -13.56 20.30
N GLY A 163 -12.99 -13.01 20.40
CA GLY A 163 -13.17 -11.60 20.75
C GLY A 163 -13.20 -10.63 19.57
N CYS A 164 -13.47 -11.13 18.37
CA CYS A 164 -13.76 -10.28 17.21
C CYS A 164 -14.95 -9.37 17.50
N LYS A 165 -14.79 -8.08 17.20
CA LYS A 165 -15.78 -7.03 17.37
C LYS A 165 -15.67 -6.06 16.21
N TYR A 166 -16.79 -5.49 15.81
CA TYR A 166 -16.86 -4.44 14.79
C TYR A 166 -15.93 -3.28 15.14
N GLU A 167 -15.07 -2.89 14.19
CA GLU A 167 -14.08 -1.82 14.36
C GLU A 167 -14.25 -0.75 13.29
N PRO A 168 -14.88 0.40 13.60
CA PRO A 168 -15.15 1.44 12.61
C PRO A 168 -13.91 2.13 12.04
N CYS A 169 -12.74 2.02 12.68
CA CYS A 169 -11.48 2.55 12.17
C CYS A 169 -10.92 1.78 10.97
N LEU A 170 -11.41 0.56 10.69
CA LEU A 170 -11.05 -0.19 9.50
C LEU A 170 -11.58 0.51 8.24
N GLU A 171 -10.79 0.54 7.17
CA GLU A 171 -11.08 1.27 5.92
C GLU A 171 -12.43 0.84 5.30
N GLU A 172 -12.77 -0.44 5.39
CA GLU A 172 -14.02 -0.99 4.87
C GLU A 172 -15.27 -0.56 5.67
N ASN A 173 -15.09 0.00 6.86
CA ASN A 173 -16.17 0.30 7.80
C ASN A 173 -16.54 1.80 7.87
N HIS A 174 -15.84 2.66 7.14
CA HIS A 174 -16.14 4.08 7.06
C HIS A 174 -16.06 4.60 5.63
N GLN A 175 -16.78 5.69 5.36
CA GLN A 175 -16.73 6.39 4.08
C GLN A 175 -15.76 7.58 4.18
N THR A 176 -15.19 8.02 3.06
CA THR A 176 -14.34 9.21 3.03
C THR A 176 -15.11 10.47 2.65
N LEU A 177 -14.81 11.60 3.29
CA LEU A 177 -15.26 12.93 2.88
C LEU A 177 -14.06 13.75 2.37
N ASP A 178 -13.99 13.95 1.06
CA ASP A 178 -12.94 14.74 0.43
C ASP A 178 -13.53 15.97 -0.28
N HIS A 179 -13.90 16.97 0.51
CA HIS A 179 -14.52 18.20 0.01
C HIS A 179 -13.86 19.41 0.68
N TRP A 180 -13.05 20.14 -0.07
CA TRP A 180 -12.37 21.33 0.41
C TRP A 180 -13.34 22.43 0.86
N GLU A 181 -14.56 22.43 0.29
CA GLU A 181 -15.58 23.43 0.60
C GLU A 181 -15.95 23.41 2.08
N ARG A 182 -15.71 22.30 2.79
CA ARG A 182 -16.01 22.08 4.21
C ARG A 182 -15.15 22.90 5.17
N SER A 183 -14.10 23.57 4.67
CA SER A 183 -13.23 24.43 5.48
C SER A 183 -14.00 25.54 6.19
N VAL A 184 -13.71 25.77 7.48
CA VAL A 184 -14.30 26.89 8.22
C VAL A 184 -13.93 28.25 7.66
N ASN A 185 -12.82 28.35 6.92
CA ASN A 185 -12.40 29.60 6.30
C ASN A 185 -12.92 29.76 4.86
N ASN A 186 -13.61 28.75 4.32
CA ASN A 186 -14.31 28.91 3.05
C ASN A 186 -15.59 29.75 3.23
N THR A 187 -15.55 31.00 2.74
CA THR A 187 -16.68 31.94 2.76
C THR A 187 -17.50 31.94 1.47
N GLU A 188 -17.13 31.13 0.47
CA GLU A 188 -17.90 31.00 -0.76
C GLU A 188 -19.17 30.17 -0.50
N ILE A 189 -20.26 30.51 -1.17
CA ILE A 189 -21.48 29.69 -1.13
C ILE A 189 -21.35 28.60 -2.19
N GLY A 190 -21.25 27.35 -1.75
CA GLY A 190 -21.35 26.17 -2.59
C GLY A 190 -22.68 25.45 -2.39
N ASN A 191 -22.98 24.46 -3.23
CA ASN A 191 -24.09 23.52 -3.00
C ASN A 191 -23.66 22.37 -2.07
N LEU A 192 -22.93 22.66 -0.99
CA LEU A 192 -22.57 21.64 -0.01
C LEU A 192 -23.80 21.29 0.82
N CYS A 193 -24.19 20.02 0.81
CA CYS A 193 -25.53 19.59 1.17
C CYS A 193 -25.49 18.19 1.81
N ASP A 194 -25.56 18.13 3.14
CA ASP A 194 -25.44 16.87 3.88
C ASP A 194 -26.80 16.22 4.21
N ASN A 195 -27.90 16.68 3.59
CA ASN A 195 -29.23 16.07 3.78
C ASN A 195 -29.38 14.73 3.03
N VAL A 196 -28.48 14.47 2.07
CA VAL A 196 -28.39 13.20 1.33
C VAL A 196 -27.31 12.26 1.89
N LEU A 197 -26.62 12.68 2.96
CA LEU A 197 -25.60 11.87 3.62
C LEU A 197 -26.24 10.61 4.22
N THR A 198 -25.67 9.43 3.95
CA THR A 198 -26.13 8.19 4.56
C THR A 198 -25.61 8.12 6.01
N PRO A 199 -26.44 7.88 7.04
CA PRO A 199 -25.94 7.79 8.40
C PRO A 199 -24.86 6.71 8.56
N GLY A 200 -23.74 7.04 9.21
CA GLY A 200 -22.62 6.11 9.39
C GLY A 200 -21.30 6.81 9.70
N TRP A 201 -20.22 6.03 9.74
CA TRP A 201 -18.87 6.52 10.01
C TRP A 201 -18.23 7.15 8.77
N TYR A 202 -17.69 8.35 8.96
CA TYR A 202 -16.99 9.12 7.92
C TYR A 202 -15.61 9.56 8.39
N ARG A 203 -14.62 9.46 7.49
CA ARG A 203 -13.28 10.02 7.64
C ARG A 203 -13.10 11.21 6.69
N PRO A 204 -12.99 12.43 7.20
CA PRO A 204 -12.52 13.57 6.40
C PRO A 204 -11.06 13.36 5.99
N ILE A 205 -10.76 13.56 4.70
CA ILE A 205 -9.41 13.35 4.15
C ILE A 205 -8.92 14.53 3.29
N SER A 206 -9.56 15.68 3.40
CA SER A 206 -9.28 16.82 2.52
C SER A 206 -8.01 17.58 2.95
N ALA A 207 -7.30 18.14 1.98
CA ALA A 207 -6.13 19.01 2.20
C ALA A 207 -6.44 20.26 3.02
N VAL A 208 -7.74 20.57 3.23
CA VAL A 208 -8.16 21.68 4.09
C VAL A 208 -8.04 21.39 5.60
N GLY A 209 -7.82 20.13 5.97
CA GLY A 209 -7.79 19.64 7.34
C GLY A 209 -8.93 18.68 7.64
N ASN A 210 -8.68 17.76 8.58
CA ASN A 210 -9.51 16.56 8.76
C ASN A 210 -10.34 16.55 10.05
N THR A 211 -10.32 17.66 10.79
CA THR A 211 -10.98 17.79 12.09
C THR A 211 -12.15 18.76 12.02
N MET A 212 -13.27 18.39 12.62
CA MET A 212 -14.41 19.28 12.84
C MET A 212 -14.02 20.39 13.83
N PRO A 213 -14.33 21.67 13.57
CA PRO A 213 -14.08 22.73 14.53
C PRO A 213 -14.82 22.49 15.85
N THR A 214 -14.13 22.69 16.99
CA THR A 214 -14.73 22.66 18.34
C THR A 214 -15.23 24.02 18.80
N GLU A 215 -15.07 25.03 17.96
CA GLU A 215 -15.52 26.40 18.21
C GLU A 215 -16.50 26.79 17.12
N CYS A 216 -17.55 27.52 17.51
CA CYS A 216 -18.56 28.00 16.59
C CYS A 216 -17.96 28.91 15.51
N PRO A 217 -18.08 28.55 14.21
CA PRO A 217 -17.67 29.42 13.11
C PRO A 217 -18.52 30.70 13.10
N GLN A 218 -17.90 31.83 13.47
CA GLN A 218 -18.60 33.11 13.56
C GLN A 218 -18.71 33.83 12.21
N GLY A 219 -19.91 34.34 11.92
CA GLY A 219 -20.17 35.38 10.93
C GLY A 219 -20.09 34.95 9.45
N GLY A 220 -21.13 35.29 8.67
CA GLY A 220 -21.16 35.06 7.23
C GLY A 220 -21.27 33.58 6.85
N TYR A 221 -21.05 33.28 5.56
CA TYR A 221 -21.01 31.91 5.07
C TYR A 221 -19.71 31.23 5.52
N LYS A 222 -19.81 29.95 5.86
CA LYS A 222 -18.70 29.12 6.36
C LYS A 222 -18.89 27.71 5.88
N CYS A 223 -17.80 26.97 5.65
CA CYS A 223 -17.87 25.56 5.25
C CYS A 223 -18.70 25.36 3.98
N GLY A 224 -18.67 26.35 3.06
CA GLY A 224 -19.41 26.28 1.81
C GLY A 224 -20.92 26.44 1.95
N THR A 225 -21.43 26.82 3.13
CA THR A 225 -22.87 26.80 3.43
C THR A 225 -23.32 27.99 4.29
N SER A 226 -24.64 28.17 4.41
CA SER A 226 -25.24 29.22 5.26
C SER A 226 -25.56 28.76 6.68
N SER A 227 -25.49 27.45 6.94
CA SER A 227 -25.74 26.84 8.25
C SER A 227 -24.64 25.83 8.58
N PRO A 228 -23.42 26.32 8.89
CA PRO A 228 -22.27 25.47 9.17
C PRO A 228 -22.52 24.62 10.43
N ILE A 229 -22.11 23.35 10.41
CA ILE A 229 -22.21 22.46 11.56
C ILE A 229 -20.81 22.23 12.16
N TRP A 230 -20.68 22.49 13.46
CA TRP A 230 -19.46 22.35 14.24
C TRP A 230 -19.70 21.46 15.47
N MET A 231 -18.64 21.01 16.12
CA MET A 231 -18.72 20.08 17.26
C MET A 231 -18.69 20.83 18.58
N ASP A 232 -19.76 20.76 19.37
CA ASP A 232 -19.77 21.20 20.77
C ASP A 232 -19.28 20.06 21.65
N GLY A 233 -17.98 20.10 21.99
CA GLY A 233 -17.32 19.07 22.77
C GLY A 233 -15.81 19.06 22.60
N SER A 234 -15.18 18.00 23.10
CA SER A 234 -13.73 17.78 22.99
C SER A 234 -13.44 16.48 22.27
N TYR A 235 -12.25 16.39 21.70
CA TYR A 235 -11.79 15.20 21.00
C TYR A 235 -11.50 14.05 21.97
N PRO A 236 -11.90 12.80 21.64
CA PRO A 236 -11.59 11.62 22.45
C PRO A 236 -10.09 11.29 22.44
N SER A 237 -9.62 10.60 23.48
CA SER A 237 -8.28 10.03 23.53
C SER A 237 -8.14 8.85 22.56
N SER A 238 -6.92 8.42 22.25
CA SER A 238 -6.62 7.24 21.42
C SER A 238 -7.51 6.04 21.72
N GLY A 239 -8.15 5.49 20.69
CA GLY A 239 -9.02 4.32 20.77
C GLY A 239 -10.43 4.58 21.33
N GLU A 240 -10.69 5.75 21.93
CA GLU A 240 -11.97 6.07 22.58
C GLU A 240 -13.02 6.58 21.59
N ILE A 241 -14.29 6.32 21.92
CA ILE A 241 -15.47 6.89 21.25
C ILE A 241 -16.11 7.91 22.20
N ALA A 242 -16.28 9.15 21.73
CA ALA A 242 -17.02 10.19 22.43
C ALA A 242 -18.38 10.41 21.77
N ASN A 243 -19.44 10.54 22.58
CA ASN A 243 -20.73 11.07 22.13
C ASN A 243 -20.66 12.60 22.26
N VAL A 244 -20.92 13.32 21.17
CA VAL A 244 -20.80 14.79 21.12
C VAL A 244 -22.01 15.40 20.41
N THR A 245 -22.23 16.69 20.63
CA THR A 245 -23.31 17.43 19.99
C THR A 245 -22.76 18.19 18.79
N ALA A 246 -23.28 17.93 17.59
CA ALA A 246 -23.00 18.72 16.40
C ALA A 246 -24.00 19.88 16.31
N CYS A 247 -23.53 21.10 16.56
CA CYS A 247 -24.33 22.32 16.62
C CYS A 247 -24.45 22.98 15.24
N VAL A 248 -25.69 23.32 14.86
CA VAL A 248 -25.99 24.02 13.60
C VAL A 248 -25.92 25.54 13.84
N GLY A 249 -24.90 26.15 13.25
CA GLY A 249 -24.74 27.60 13.18
C GLY A 249 -25.63 28.25 12.13
N ASN A 250 -25.54 29.58 12.04
CA ASN A 250 -26.27 30.41 11.10
C ASN A 250 -25.37 31.55 10.61
N TYR A 251 -25.42 31.86 9.33
CA TYR A 251 -24.66 32.96 8.71
C TYR A 251 -24.85 34.33 9.39
N ASN A 252 -25.98 34.54 10.09
CA ASN A 252 -26.26 35.73 10.89
C ASN A 252 -25.57 35.75 12.28
N GLY A 253 -24.73 34.76 12.61
CA GLY A 253 -23.99 34.70 13.87
C GLY A 253 -24.63 33.87 14.99
N GLY A 254 -25.69 33.10 14.70
CA GLY A 254 -26.22 32.11 15.65
C GLY A 254 -25.36 30.86 15.67
N CYS A 255 -25.08 30.28 16.84
CA CYS A 255 -24.12 29.16 16.96
C CYS A 255 -24.73 27.77 17.09
N CYS A 256 -25.86 27.61 17.76
CA CYS A 256 -26.49 26.31 17.94
C CYS A 256 -28.01 26.48 17.89
N THR A 257 -28.52 26.76 16.68
CA THR A 257 -29.96 26.98 16.44
C THR A 257 -30.75 25.66 16.43
N SER A 258 -30.06 24.58 16.09
CA SER A 258 -30.48 23.18 16.21
C SER A 258 -29.23 22.31 16.37
N SER A 259 -29.37 21.02 16.62
CA SER A 259 -28.23 20.11 16.77
C SER A 259 -28.52 18.67 16.36
N TYR A 260 -27.45 17.89 16.23
CA TYR A 260 -27.47 16.45 16.02
C TYR A 260 -26.55 15.77 17.03
N ASP A 261 -27.02 14.72 17.70
CA ASP A 261 -26.14 13.87 18.49
C ASP A 261 -25.32 12.99 17.53
N ILE A 262 -24.00 13.09 17.58
CA ILE A 262 -23.09 12.29 16.75
C ILE A 262 -22.07 11.59 17.65
N GLN A 263 -21.22 10.76 17.04
CA GLN A 263 -20.10 10.13 17.74
C GLN A 263 -18.80 10.45 17.01
N VAL A 264 -17.71 10.55 17.76
CA VAL A 264 -16.36 10.69 17.21
C VAL A 264 -15.50 9.59 17.81
N LYS A 265 -14.71 8.91 16.97
CA LYS A 265 -13.70 7.95 17.42
C LYS A 265 -12.31 8.44 17.04
N ASN A 266 -11.36 8.29 17.95
CA ASN A 266 -9.94 8.48 17.67
C ASN A 266 -9.34 7.14 17.25
N CYS A 267 -8.91 7.04 16.01
CA CYS A 267 -8.24 5.87 15.42
C CYS A 267 -6.71 5.99 15.49
N ASP A 268 -6.21 6.67 16.53
CA ASP A 268 -4.82 7.06 16.78
C ASP A 268 -4.31 8.14 15.82
N ASP A 269 -4.21 7.81 14.52
CA ASP A 269 -3.65 8.71 13.49
C ASP A 269 -4.70 9.66 12.89
N PHE A 270 -5.99 9.36 13.06
CA PHE A 270 -7.09 10.14 12.49
C PHE A 270 -8.38 9.99 13.30
N TYR A 271 -9.32 10.88 13.04
CA TYR A 271 -10.66 10.81 13.61
C TYR A 271 -11.68 10.37 12.57
N ILE A 272 -12.67 9.60 13.03
CA ILE A 272 -13.88 9.28 12.26
C ILE A 272 -15.10 9.77 13.01
N TYR A 273 -16.14 10.12 12.26
CA TYR A 273 -17.35 10.76 12.75
C TYR A 273 -18.57 9.94 12.33
N ASN A 274 -19.38 9.51 13.29
CA ASN A 274 -20.66 8.87 13.02
C ASN A 274 -21.71 9.95 12.73
N LEU A 275 -21.82 10.34 11.46
CA LEU A 275 -22.61 11.49 11.02
C LEU A 275 -24.05 11.08 10.70
N LYS A 276 -24.94 12.08 10.76
CA LYS A 276 -26.36 11.94 10.41
C LYS A 276 -26.71 12.80 9.20
N ALA A 277 -27.68 12.35 8.41
CA ALA A 277 -28.29 13.19 7.39
C ALA A 277 -28.85 14.48 8.02
N THR A 278 -28.53 15.63 7.44
CA THR A 278 -29.02 16.91 7.94
C THR A 278 -30.48 17.15 7.51
N SER A 279 -31.19 17.99 8.26
CA SER A 279 -32.61 18.31 8.02
C SER A 279 -32.85 19.23 6.82
N GLY A 280 -31.82 19.89 6.30
CA GLY A 280 -31.93 20.80 5.17
C GLY A 280 -30.63 20.92 4.38
N CYS A 281 -30.74 21.22 3.08
CA CYS A 281 -29.60 21.26 2.17
C CYS A 281 -28.62 22.40 2.46
N TYR A 282 -29.06 23.46 3.12
CA TYR A 282 -28.21 24.56 3.57
C TYR A 282 -27.44 24.25 4.86
N GLN A 283 -27.35 22.98 5.27
CA GLN A 283 -26.63 22.52 6.45
C GLN A 283 -25.57 21.50 6.03
N ALA A 284 -24.33 21.72 6.50
CA ALA A 284 -23.24 20.80 6.24
C ALA A 284 -22.19 20.81 7.36
N TYR A 285 -21.58 19.65 7.59
CA TYR A 285 -20.51 19.44 8.55
C TYR A 285 -19.21 20.07 8.07
N CYS A 286 -18.66 20.95 8.92
CA CYS A 286 -17.39 21.63 8.72
C CYS A 286 -16.21 20.71 9.04
N PHE A 287 -15.14 20.81 8.25
CA PHE A 287 -13.88 20.15 8.52
C PHE A 287 -12.73 21.01 7.99
N GLY A 288 -11.70 21.16 8.81
CA GLY A 288 -10.48 21.87 8.42
C GLY A 288 -10.59 23.39 8.42
N THR A 289 -9.44 24.03 8.24
CA THR A 289 -9.22 25.48 8.32
C THR A 289 -8.56 26.04 7.06
N GLU A 290 -7.93 25.22 6.24
CA GLU A 290 -7.19 25.72 5.09
C GLU A 290 -8.12 26.01 3.91
N VAL A 291 -7.67 26.85 2.99
CA VAL A 291 -8.44 27.26 1.81
C VAL A 291 -7.57 27.15 0.57
N LYS A 292 -8.18 27.19 -0.61
CA LYS A 292 -7.41 27.21 -1.86
C LYS A 292 -6.43 28.38 -1.86
N CYS A 293 -5.25 28.14 -2.40
CA CYS A 293 -4.30 29.22 -2.63
C CYS A 293 -4.92 30.30 -3.54
N PRO A 294 -4.52 31.57 -3.37
CA PRO A 294 -4.88 32.63 -4.28
C PRO A 294 -4.56 32.26 -5.73
N VAL A 295 -5.32 32.81 -6.68
CA VAL A 295 -5.09 32.55 -8.10
C VAL A 295 -3.68 32.97 -8.49
N GLY A 296 -2.89 32.03 -9.03
CA GLY A 296 -1.48 32.26 -9.35
C GLY A 296 -0.51 31.76 -8.27
N GLU A 297 -1.00 31.15 -7.20
CA GLU A 297 -0.17 30.53 -6.18
C GLU A 297 -0.44 29.04 -6.07
N THR A 298 0.54 28.29 -5.57
CA THR A 298 0.44 26.87 -5.26
C THR A 298 1.16 26.56 -3.96
N SER A 299 0.93 25.38 -3.41
CA SER A 299 1.61 24.89 -2.21
C SER A 299 1.88 23.40 -2.34
N ASP A 300 2.82 22.90 -1.54
CA ASP A 300 3.10 21.47 -1.43
C ASP A 300 1.91 20.71 -0.77
N ASN A 301 0.98 21.43 -0.10
CA ASN A 301 -0.30 20.91 0.43
C ASN A 301 -1.40 20.86 -0.65
N GLY A 302 -1.07 20.42 -1.87
CA GLY A 302 -2.05 20.24 -2.94
C GLY A 302 -2.74 21.53 -3.42
N GLY A 303 -2.09 22.70 -3.26
CA GLY A 303 -2.66 23.99 -3.65
C GLY A 303 -3.61 24.61 -2.62
N PHE A 304 -3.50 24.21 -1.37
CA PHE A 304 -4.21 24.79 -0.22
C PHE A 304 -3.23 25.47 0.74
N THR A 305 -3.72 26.42 1.53
CA THR A 305 -2.93 27.01 2.61
C THR A 305 -2.48 25.92 3.62
N PRO A 306 -1.48 26.19 4.47
CA PRO A 306 -0.59 27.36 4.47
C PRO A 306 0.44 27.29 3.33
N GLU A 307 1.36 28.26 3.30
CA GLU A 307 2.54 28.23 2.40
C GLU A 307 2.19 28.30 0.91
N CYS A 308 1.19 29.09 0.56
CA CYS A 308 0.96 29.46 -0.83
C CYS A 308 2.13 30.34 -1.32
N GLU A 309 2.73 29.91 -2.42
CA GLU A 309 3.84 30.61 -3.08
C GLU A 309 3.52 30.83 -4.56
N PHE A 310 4.11 31.87 -5.14
CA PHE A 310 3.95 32.19 -6.55
C PHE A 310 4.29 30.98 -7.44
N ASP A 311 3.32 30.57 -8.26
CA ASP A 311 3.49 29.45 -9.18
C ASP A 311 3.79 29.94 -10.61
N PRO A 312 5.04 29.86 -11.09
CA PRO A 312 5.36 30.22 -12.47
C PRO A 312 4.75 29.26 -13.51
N CYS A 313 4.14 28.15 -13.10
CA CYS A 313 3.38 27.25 -13.97
C CYS A 313 1.89 27.64 -14.08
N HIS A 314 1.41 28.59 -13.29
CA HIS A 314 0.03 29.04 -13.41
C HIS A 314 -0.14 29.92 -14.66
N SER A 315 -1.21 29.70 -15.45
CA SER A 315 -1.41 30.32 -16.77
C SER A 315 -1.52 31.85 -16.78
N ARG A 316 -1.77 32.46 -15.61
CA ARG A 316 -1.80 33.92 -15.43
C ARG A 316 -0.44 34.54 -15.08
N ASN A 317 0.54 33.71 -14.75
CA ASN A 317 1.83 34.14 -14.21
C ASN A 317 2.94 34.16 -15.25
N TYR A 318 2.66 33.71 -16.48
CA TYR A 318 3.60 33.77 -17.59
C TYR A 318 2.95 34.41 -18.82
N GLY A 319 3.75 35.11 -19.62
CA GLY A 319 3.39 35.53 -20.98
C GLY A 319 3.64 34.41 -22.00
N ILE A 320 2.98 34.47 -23.15
CA ILE A 320 3.33 33.61 -24.29
C ILE A 320 4.38 34.31 -25.13
N LEU A 321 5.56 33.71 -25.25
CA LEU A 321 6.55 34.10 -26.25
C LEU A 321 6.26 33.32 -27.53
N VAL A 322 5.84 34.03 -28.58
CA VAL A 322 5.48 33.42 -29.86
C VAL A 322 6.72 32.73 -30.46
N GLY A 323 6.62 31.42 -30.62
CA GLY A 323 7.69 30.56 -31.09
C GLY A 323 7.77 30.53 -32.61
N GLU A 324 8.19 31.64 -33.22
CA GLU A 324 8.50 31.68 -34.65
C GLU A 324 9.42 30.50 -35.03
N MET A 325 9.14 29.82 -36.15
CA MET A 325 9.94 28.67 -36.59
C MET A 325 11.43 29.01 -36.75
N LYS A 326 11.74 30.29 -37.01
CA LYS A 326 13.11 30.79 -37.12
C LYS A 326 13.89 30.72 -35.80
N ARG A 327 13.23 30.62 -34.63
CA ARG A 327 13.89 30.48 -33.32
C ARG A 327 14.57 29.14 -33.11
N SER A 328 14.28 28.14 -33.96
CA SER A 328 14.92 26.82 -33.92
C SER A 328 16.43 26.93 -34.13
N SER A 329 17.19 26.13 -33.37
CA SER A 329 18.64 25.95 -33.59
C SER A 329 18.98 25.43 -35.00
N ASN A 330 18.04 24.79 -35.68
CA ASN A 330 18.20 24.34 -37.06
C ASN A 330 17.98 25.44 -38.11
N TYR A 331 17.63 26.66 -37.70
CA TYR A 331 17.42 27.77 -38.62
C TYR A 331 18.66 28.68 -38.67
N THR A 332 19.18 28.90 -39.87
CA THR A 332 20.23 29.89 -40.14
C THR A 332 19.62 31.12 -40.78
N LEU A 333 19.87 32.29 -40.20
CA LEU A 333 19.37 33.58 -40.66
C LEU A 333 19.85 33.89 -42.09
N GLN A 334 18.90 34.12 -43.00
CA GLN A 334 19.17 34.42 -44.40
C GLN A 334 19.25 35.93 -44.64
N LYS A 335 19.84 36.33 -45.78
CA LYS A 335 20.04 37.74 -46.13
C LYS A 335 18.72 38.54 -46.26
N SER A 336 17.63 37.90 -46.65
CA SER A 336 16.31 38.52 -46.81
C SER A 336 15.48 38.53 -45.52
N ASP A 337 15.95 37.90 -44.44
CA ASP A 337 15.20 37.80 -43.21
C ASP A 337 15.28 39.05 -42.35
N VAL A 338 14.20 39.33 -41.63
CA VAL A 338 14.24 40.18 -40.45
C VAL A 338 14.71 39.31 -39.28
N ALA A 339 15.82 39.71 -38.65
CA ALA A 339 16.34 39.04 -37.47
C ALA A 339 15.38 39.17 -36.29
N ILE A 340 15.19 38.09 -35.55
CA ILE A 340 14.46 38.11 -34.28
C ILE A 340 15.24 38.97 -33.27
N GLU A 341 14.52 39.82 -32.54
CA GLU A 341 15.07 40.75 -31.57
C GLU A 341 14.27 40.70 -30.26
N ASP A 342 14.84 40.05 -29.24
CA ASP A 342 14.30 39.96 -27.89
C ASP A 342 14.89 41.03 -26.94
N SER A 343 15.72 41.96 -27.41
CA SER A 343 16.21 43.10 -26.59
C SER A 343 15.08 44.00 -26.06
N ARG A 344 13.91 43.92 -26.71
CA ARG A 344 12.68 44.62 -26.31
C ARG A 344 11.76 43.76 -25.43
N LEU A 345 12.11 42.49 -25.20
CA LEU A 345 11.36 41.60 -24.30
C LEU A 345 11.56 42.08 -22.87
N THR A 346 10.48 42.35 -22.16
CA THR A 346 10.53 42.74 -20.74
C THR A 346 10.94 41.55 -19.87
N THR A 347 11.65 41.82 -18.77
CA THR A 347 11.99 40.76 -17.81
C THR A 347 10.71 40.15 -17.21
N GLY A 348 10.59 38.82 -17.23
CA GLY A 348 9.41 38.13 -16.71
C GLY A 348 9.36 36.63 -17.04
N TRP A 349 8.30 35.96 -16.58
CA TRP A 349 8.05 34.56 -16.89
C TRP A 349 7.37 34.40 -18.25
N TYR A 350 7.88 33.47 -19.06
CA TYR A 350 7.36 33.17 -20.38
C TYR A 350 7.22 31.67 -20.59
N ARG A 351 6.19 31.28 -21.33
CA ARG A 351 6.07 29.97 -21.96
C ARG A 351 6.22 30.15 -23.47
N ILE A 352 6.96 29.24 -24.08
CA ILE A 352 7.18 29.26 -25.53
C ILE A 352 6.11 28.39 -26.18
N ASP A 353 5.56 28.91 -27.28
CA ASP A 353 4.62 28.18 -28.14
C ASP A 353 5.18 28.12 -29.55
N SER A 354 5.93 27.06 -29.84
CA SER A 354 6.61 26.81 -31.10
C SER A 354 6.37 25.40 -31.60
N VAL A 355 6.17 25.28 -32.91
CA VAL A 355 6.12 23.98 -33.60
C VAL A 355 7.49 23.32 -33.73
N THR A 356 8.58 24.07 -33.56
CA THR A 356 9.96 23.55 -33.65
C THR A 356 10.53 23.11 -32.29
N GLY A 357 9.71 23.10 -31.24
CA GLY A 357 10.09 22.75 -29.87
C GLY A 357 10.10 23.97 -28.95
N ASN A 358 9.70 23.77 -27.69
CA ASN A 358 9.45 24.84 -26.72
C ASN A 358 10.57 25.02 -25.69
N ASP A 359 11.58 24.14 -25.72
CA ASP A 359 12.67 24.19 -24.77
C ASP A 359 13.81 25.07 -25.27
N ILE A 360 14.43 25.81 -24.35
CA ILE A 360 15.63 26.58 -24.68
C ILE A 360 16.74 25.60 -25.06
N VAL A 361 17.46 25.91 -26.12
CA VAL A 361 18.54 25.05 -26.60
C VAL A 361 19.67 25.07 -25.57
N ASN A 362 20.14 23.90 -25.16
CA ASN A 362 21.20 23.72 -24.17
C ASN A 362 22.54 23.29 -24.78
N GLU A 363 22.62 23.29 -26.10
CA GLU A 363 23.85 23.13 -26.87
C GLU A 363 24.29 24.47 -27.44
N SER A 364 25.60 24.68 -27.56
CA SER A 364 26.13 25.93 -28.08
C SER A 364 25.75 26.15 -29.53
N VAL A 365 25.14 27.29 -29.80
CA VAL A 365 24.79 27.73 -31.16
C VAL A 365 25.75 28.81 -31.64
N GLY A 366 26.09 28.79 -32.92
CA GLY A 366 26.91 29.81 -33.56
C GLY A 366 26.13 31.08 -33.88
N MET A 367 26.86 32.15 -34.20
CA MET A 367 26.29 33.40 -34.70
C MET A 367 25.39 33.14 -35.94
N MET A 368 24.37 33.97 -36.15
CA MET A 368 23.39 33.82 -37.25
C MET A 368 22.44 32.61 -37.14
N GLN A 369 22.51 31.81 -36.07
CA GLN A 369 21.54 30.74 -35.82
C GLN A 369 20.32 31.24 -35.05
N CYS A 370 19.27 30.41 -34.98
CA CYS A 370 18.02 30.73 -34.26
C CYS A 370 17.35 32.01 -34.77
N GLY A 371 17.54 32.31 -36.06
CA GLY A 371 16.85 33.41 -36.74
C GLY A 371 17.28 34.79 -36.25
N THR A 372 18.43 34.90 -35.59
CA THR A 372 18.94 36.16 -35.05
C THR A 372 20.44 36.31 -35.31
N LEU A 373 20.98 37.50 -35.07
CA LEU A 373 22.42 37.73 -35.24
C LEU A 373 23.20 37.16 -34.05
N TYR A 374 22.70 37.39 -32.83
CA TYR A 374 23.33 36.99 -31.57
C TYR A 374 22.43 36.05 -30.77
N PRO A 375 22.40 34.74 -31.07
CA PRO A 375 21.52 33.81 -30.37
C PRO A 375 21.99 33.54 -28.95
N LEU A 376 21.03 33.28 -28.07
CA LEU A 376 21.27 32.86 -26.69
C LEU A 376 20.87 31.41 -26.48
N TRP A 377 21.80 30.59 -25.96
CA TRP A 377 21.57 29.20 -25.55
C TRP A 377 21.85 29.04 -24.06
N MET A 378 21.27 28.03 -23.42
CA MET A 378 21.37 27.81 -21.98
C MET A 378 22.56 26.94 -21.60
N GLU A 379 23.31 27.35 -20.59
CA GLU A 379 24.32 26.50 -19.96
C GLU A 379 23.65 25.47 -19.04
N GLY A 380 24.03 24.19 -19.19
CA GLY A 380 23.57 23.09 -18.34
C GLY A 380 22.30 22.40 -18.85
N THR A 381 21.73 21.52 -18.05
CA THR A 381 20.54 20.73 -18.42
C THR A 381 19.24 21.40 -17.99
N LEU A 382 18.18 21.06 -18.70
CA LEU A 382 16.81 21.44 -18.33
C LEU A 382 16.39 20.71 -17.04
N PRO A 383 15.61 21.34 -16.15
CA PRO A 383 15.16 20.71 -14.91
C PRO A 383 14.18 19.54 -15.15
N ASP A 384 14.19 18.57 -14.24
CA ASP A 384 13.22 17.49 -14.12
C ASP A 384 11.95 17.98 -13.41
N VAL A 385 10.86 17.18 -13.44
CA VAL A 385 9.56 17.58 -12.85
C VAL A 385 9.63 17.67 -11.32
N SER A 386 10.50 16.87 -10.70
CA SER A 386 10.75 16.92 -9.26
C SER A 386 11.54 18.16 -8.83
N ASP A 387 12.21 18.83 -9.76
CA ASP A 387 12.98 20.01 -9.44
C ASP A 387 12.02 21.19 -9.17
N LYS A 388 12.31 21.95 -8.11
CA LYS A 388 11.69 23.26 -7.91
C LYS A 388 12.17 24.23 -9.00
N THR A 389 11.89 25.53 -8.86
CA THR A 389 12.44 26.53 -9.79
C THR A 389 13.95 26.56 -9.68
N VAL A 390 14.65 26.40 -10.80
CA VAL A 390 16.12 26.37 -10.84
C VAL A 390 16.67 27.64 -11.48
N ASP A 391 17.76 28.17 -10.92
CA ASP A 391 18.53 29.24 -11.55
C ASP A 391 19.42 28.65 -12.66
N ARG A 392 19.50 29.35 -13.78
CA ARG A 392 20.29 28.98 -14.97
C ARG A 392 20.94 30.23 -15.55
N LYS A 393 21.93 30.01 -16.43
CA LYS A 393 22.55 31.07 -17.22
C LYS A 393 22.36 30.78 -18.70
N VAL A 394 22.18 31.82 -19.49
CA VAL A 394 22.26 31.75 -20.94
C VAL A 394 23.51 32.47 -21.44
N CYS A 395 24.09 31.93 -22.50
CA CYS A 395 25.26 32.44 -23.18
C CYS A 395 24.83 33.03 -24.53
N GLN A 396 25.13 34.31 -24.73
CA GLN A 396 24.98 34.96 -26.02
C GLN A 396 26.20 34.67 -26.89
N SER A 397 25.97 34.10 -28.07
CA SER A 397 27.01 33.86 -29.06
C SER A 397 27.33 35.13 -29.85
N GLY A 398 28.62 35.32 -30.16
CA GLY A 398 29.08 36.40 -31.01
C GLY A 398 30.20 35.96 -31.95
N LEU A 399 31.05 36.91 -32.35
CA LEU A 399 32.01 36.73 -33.45
C LEU A 399 33.19 35.82 -33.09
N TYR A 400 33.60 35.82 -31.82
CA TYR A 400 34.83 35.16 -31.37
C TYR A 400 34.57 34.05 -30.35
N SER A 401 33.36 33.99 -29.78
CA SER A 401 32.98 33.01 -28.77
C SER A 401 31.51 32.65 -28.91
N THR A 402 31.16 31.43 -28.51
CA THR A 402 29.77 31.00 -28.30
C THR A 402 29.20 31.49 -26.97
N CYS A 403 29.97 32.23 -26.17
CA CYS A 403 29.51 32.87 -24.95
C CYS A 403 30.28 34.17 -24.68
N ASP A 404 29.94 35.23 -25.44
CA ASP A 404 30.52 36.57 -25.26
C ASP A 404 29.88 37.31 -24.07
N GLN A 405 28.61 37.02 -23.77
CA GLN A 405 27.89 37.61 -22.65
C GLN A 405 26.99 36.57 -21.97
N LYS A 406 26.76 36.74 -20.67
CA LYS A 406 25.91 35.87 -19.86
C LYS A 406 24.73 36.63 -19.28
N TYR A 407 23.57 35.99 -19.24
CA TYR A 407 22.38 36.49 -18.58
C TYR A 407 21.83 35.43 -17.62
N ASP A 408 21.40 35.88 -16.44
CA ASP A 408 20.72 35.02 -15.49
C ASP A 408 19.26 34.83 -15.90
N ILE A 409 18.80 33.58 -15.84
CA ILE A 409 17.42 33.17 -16.07
C ILE A 409 16.99 32.19 -14.99
N LYS A 410 15.68 31.90 -14.92
CA LYS A 410 15.16 30.78 -14.12
C LYS A 410 14.34 29.86 -15.00
N VAL A 411 14.30 28.58 -14.65
CA VAL A 411 13.52 27.58 -15.38
C VAL A 411 12.68 26.80 -14.39
N ARG A 412 11.40 26.60 -14.72
CA ARG A 412 10.52 25.68 -13.99
C ARG A 412 9.97 24.64 -14.95
N ASN A 413 10.03 23.37 -14.54
CA ASN A 413 9.33 22.28 -15.20
C ASN A 413 7.92 22.14 -14.62
N CYS A 414 6.91 22.24 -15.49
CA CYS A 414 5.49 22.17 -15.15
C CYS A 414 4.88 20.80 -15.52
N GLY A 415 5.73 19.79 -15.78
CA GLY A 415 5.32 18.47 -16.25
C GLY A 415 5.32 18.39 -17.77
N ASN A 416 4.30 18.97 -18.41
CA ASN A 416 4.10 18.89 -19.86
C ASN A 416 4.67 20.08 -20.65
N TYR A 417 5.13 21.12 -19.97
CA TYR A 417 5.86 22.25 -20.55
C TYR A 417 6.80 22.86 -19.51
N ARG A 418 7.64 23.79 -19.95
CA ARG A 418 8.50 24.58 -19.08
C ARG A 418 8.17 26.06 -19.19
N THR A 419 8.36 26.78 -18.09
CA THR A 419 8.33 28.25 -18.06
C THR A 419 9.71 28.79 -17.74
N TYR A 420 10.00 29.95 -18.31
CA TYR A 420 11.32 30.56 -18.30
C TYR A 420 11.21 32.00 -17.78
N TYR A 421 11.92 32.31 -16.70
CA TYR A 421 12.11 33.69 -16.27
C TYR A 421 13.23 34.31 -17.11
N LEU A 422 12.85 35.02 -18.17
CA LEU A 422 13.78 35.62 -19.13
C LEU A 422 14.11 37.04 -18.70
N THR A 423 15.38 37.41 -18.77
CA THR A 423 15.89 38.76 -18.48
C THR A 423 15.92 39.59 -19.75
N GLN A 424 15.57 40.87 -19.65
CA GLN A 424 15.70 41.81 -20.77
C GLN A 424 17.16 41.91 -21.25
N LEU A 425 17.36 41.75 -22.55
CA LEU A 425 18.68 41.77 -23.18
C LEU A 425 19.12 43.21 -23.50
N ASN A 426 20.43 43.46 -23.50
CA ASN A 426 21.00 44.79 -23.75
C ASN A 426 21.74 44.91 -25.10
N VAL A 427 21.69 43.87 -25.93
CA VAL A 427 22.30 43.83 -27.27
C VAL A 427 21.20 43.74 -28.34
N ASP A 428 21.21 44.65 -29.30
CA ASP A 428 20.27 44.62 -30.43
C ASP A 428 20.45 43.37 -31.29
N LYS A 429 19.36 42.90 -31.89
CA LYS A 429 19.33 41.65 -32.70
C LYS A 429 19.90 40.44 -31.94
N SER A 430 19.62 40.36 -30.65
CA SER A 430 19.83 39.17 -29.84
C SER A 430 18.49 38.49 -29.57
N ALA A 431 18.47 37.16 -29.51
CA ALA A 431 17.24 36.40 -29.24
C ALA A 431 17.52 35.08 -28.53
N PHE A 432 16.60 34.67 -27.67
CA PHE A 432 16.65 33.37 -27.02
C PHE A 432 16.32 32.26 -28.03
N CYS A 433 17.20 31.25 -28.10
CA CYS A 433 17.08 30.14 -29.02
C CYS A 433 16.20 29.03 -28.43
N PHE A 434 15.11 28.68 -29.12
CA PHE A 434 14.16 27.68 -28.66
C PHE A 434 13.89 26.64 -29.75
N GLY A 435 13.90 25.39 -29.35
CA GLY A 435 13.58 24.28 -30.22
C GLY A 435 14.75 23.74 -31.03
N THR A 436 14.67 22.45 -31.30
CA THR A 436 15.65 21.64 -32.03
C THR A 436 15.00 20.81 -33.13
N PHE A 437 13.68 20.89 -33.30
CA PHE A 437 13.00 20.16 -34.36
C PHE A 437 13.27 20.82 -35.72
N PRO A 438 13.25 20.05 -36.82
CA PRO A 438 13.42 20.57 -38.16
C PRO A 438 12.38 21.65 -38.45
N VAL A 439 12.81 22.72 -39.13
CA VAL A 439 11.90 23.74 -39.63
C VAL A 439 11.06 23.12 -40.75
N PRO A 440 9.72 23.12 -40.66
CA PRO A 440 8.87 22.57 -41.71
C PRO A 440 9.17 23.24 -43.06
N ASP A 441 9.37 22.44 -44.10
CA ASP A 441 9.60 22.95 -45.44
C ASP A 441 8.29 23.58 -45.96
N PRO A 442 8.28 24.85 -46.38
CA PRO A 442 7.09 25.50 -46.94
C PRO A 442 6.52 24.81 -48.19
N THR A 443 7.23 23.85 -48.80
CA THR A 443 6.77 23.10 -49.98
C THR A 443 6.04 21.78 -49.67
N THR A 444 5.98 21.32 -48.41
CA THR A 444 5.25 20.10 -48.04
C THR A 444 3.90 20.40 -47.40
N THR A 445 2.91 20.72 -48.24
CA THR A 445 1.49 20.71 -47.83
C THR A 445 1.02 19.27 -47.66
N THR A 446 1.19 18.70 -46.47
CA THR A 446 0.49 17.44 -46.12
C THR A 446 -0.70 17.80 -45.24
N THR A 447 -1.88 17.81 -45.84
CA THR A 447 -3.17 17.85 -45.15
C THR A 447 -3.24 16.66 -44.21
N THR A 448 -3.00 16.88 -42.92
CA THR A 448 -3.21 15.85 -41.90
C THR A 448 -4.29 16.33 -40.96
N THR A 449 -5.50 15.83 -41.23
CA THR A 449 -6.67 15.94 -40.37
C THR A 449 -6.33 15.37 -39.00
N THR A 450 -6.46 16.18 -37.95
CA THR A 450 -6.32 15.76 -36.55
C THR A 450 -7.30 14.64 -36.21
N ARG A 451 -6.80 13.40 -36.10
CA ARG A 451 -7.37 12.37 -35.23
C ARG A 451 -6.34 11.95 -34.20
N ARG A 452 -6.69 12.20 -32.94
CA ARG A 452 -6.01 11.79 -31.70
C ARG A 452 -5.87 10.26 -31.68
N PRO A 453 -4.68 9.67 -31.41
CA PRO A 453 -4.59 8.26 -31.06
C PRO A 453 -4.82 8.06 -29.55
N PRO A 454 -5.39 6.92 -29.14
CA PRO A 454 -5.55 6.54 -27.74
C PRO A 454 -4.24 5.99 -27.15
N PRO A 455 -4.07 5.97 -25.82
CA PRO A 455 -2.89 5.41 -25.17
C PRO A 455 -2.94 3.88 -25.19
N GLY A 456 -1.83 3.25 -25.54
CA GLY A 456 -1.68 1.79 -25.56
C GLY A 456 -0.24 1.39 -25.21
N ASP A 457 -0.15 0.38 -24.38
CA ASP A 457 0.96 -0.07 -23.56
C ASP A 457 2.19 -0.68 -24.28
N HIS A 458 3.22 -0.85 -23.45
CA HIS A 458 4.24 -1.92 -23.44
C HIS A 458 5.56 -1.74 -24.22
N ASN A 459 6.59 -1.51 -23.39
CA ASN A 459 7.75 -2.38 -23.12
C ASN A 459 8.83 -2.61 -24.20
N SER A 460 10.05 -2.23 -23.79
CA SER A 460 11.34 -2.93 -23.97
C SER A 460 11.82 -3.29 -25.39
N SER A 461 12.93 -2.66 -25.79
CA SER A 461 14.10 -3.40 -26.29
C SER A 461 15.39 -2.59 -26.10
N LYS A 462 16.40 -3.31 -25.61
CA LYS A 462 17.82 -2.95 -25.55
C LYS A 462 18.46 -3.14 -26.93
N ASP A 463 19.57 -2.45 -27.18
CA ASP A 463 20.81 -2.89 -27.85
C ASP A 463 21.81 -1.70 -27.70
N ASP A 464 22.91 -1.81 -26.94
CA ASP A 464 24.25 -2.42 -27.18
C ASP A 464 25.15 -1.71 -28.21
N GLU A 465 26.19 -1.00 -27.73
CA GLU A 465 27.60 -0.96 -28.22
C GLU A 465 28.43 0.04 -27.35
N ASN A 466 29.32 -0.41 -26.46
CA ASN A 466 30.77 -0.66 -26.62
C ASN A 466 31.66 0.56 -26.97
N ASP A 467 32.43 1.06 -26.01
CA ASP A 467 33.88 1.28 -26.17
C ASP A 467 34.64 1.30 -24.82
N LYS A 468 35.95 1.09 -24.90
CA LYS A 468 36.91 0.50 -23.94
C LYS A 468 37.73 1.50 -23.09
N ASP A 469 38.52 0.89 -22.19
CA ASP A 469 39.67 1.37 -21.40
C ASP A 469 39.30 1.98 -20.02
N ASP A 470 39.81 1.59 -18.85
CA ASP A 470 41.13 1.05 -18.46
C ASP A 470 41.06 0.18 -17.16
N LYS A 471 42.00 -0.75 -17.01
CA LYS A 471 42.03 -1.81 -15.97
C LYS A 471 42.69 -1.38 -14.64
N PRO A 472 42.14 -1.85 -13.50
CA PRO A 472 42.99 -2.42 -12.43
C PRO A 472 42.42 -3.72 -11.82
N TYR A 473 41.89 -4.66 -12.63
CA TYR A 473 41.20 -5.87 -12.12
C TYR A 473 42.02 -7.17 -12.06
N ILE A 474 43.29 -7.17 -12.50
CA ILE A 474 44.09 -8.41 -12.59
C ILE A 474 44.48 -8.95 -11.20
N TRP A 475 44.71 -8.08 -10.20
CA TRP A 475 45.06 -8.51 -8.84
C TRP A 475 43.89 -9.07 -8.03
N VAL A 476 42.67 -8.62 -8.31
CA VAL A 476 41.45 -9.12 -7.63
C VAL A 476 41.08 -10.52 -8.12
N ILE A 477 41.26 -10.80 -9.42
CA ILE A 477 40.97 -12.12 -10.00
C ILE A 477 41.95 -13.19 -9.49
N VAL A 478 43.23 -12.85 -9.34
CA VAL A 478 44.23 -13.78 -8.78
C VAL A 478 43.93 -14.10 -7.31
N ALA A 479 43.47 -13.12 -6.52
CA ALA A 479 43.04 -13.34 -5.14
C ALA A 479 41.76 -14.19 -5.05
N MET A 480 40.78 -13.95 -5.94
CA MET A 480 39.54 -14.74 -5.96
C MET A 480 39.75 -16.18 -6.44
N LEU A 481 40.66 -16.43 -7.39
CA LEU A 481 41.00 -17.79 -7.82
C LEU A 481 41.72 -18.59 -6.73
N ALA A 482 42.55 -17.94 -5.90
CA ALA A 482 43.18 -18.57 -4.74
C ALA A 482 42.16 -18.93 -3.62
N VAL A 483 41.15 -18.08 -3.42
CA VAL A 483 40.05 -18.35 -2.47
C VAL A 483 39.12 -19.46 -3.00
N LEU A 484 38.81 -19.47 -4.30
CA LEU A 484 38.01 -20.53 -4.91
C LEU A 484 38.73 -21.88 -4.90
N SER A 485 40.06 -21.88 -5.08
CA SER A 485 40.89 -23.09 -4.98
C SER A 485 40.85 -23.69 -3.56
N THR A 486 40.94 -22.86 -2.51
CA THR A 486 40.90 -23.35 -1.13
C THR A 486 39.51 -23.84 -0.71
N ILE A 487 38.44 -23.18 -1.20
CA ILE A 487 37.05 -23.62 -0.99
C ILE A 487 36.79 -24.94 -1.72
N LEU A 488 37.27 -25.12 -2.95
CA LEU A 488 37.09 -26.35 -3.71
C LEU A 488 37.82 -27.54 -3.03
N LEU A 489 39.01 -27.30 -2.47
CA LEU A 489 39.75 -28.31 -1.70
C LEU A 489 39.01 -28.69 -0.41
N ALA A 490 38.40 -27.72 0.28
CA ALA A 490 37.58 -27.98 1.47
C ALA A 490 36.30 -28.77 1.15
N ILE A 491 35.63 -28.46 0.03
CA ILE A 491 34.43 -29.19 -0.43
C ILE A 491 34.78 -30.64 -0.82
N LEU A 492 35.94 -30.85 -1.47
CA LEU A 492 36.40 -32.19 -1.82
C LEU A 492 36.76 -33.01 -0.58
N LEU A 493 37.35 -32.40 0.46
CA LEU A 493 37.61 -33.05 1.74
C LEU A 493 36.31 -33.41 2.46
N VAL A 494 35.31 -32.51 2.48
CA VAL A 494 33.99 -32.79 3.09
C VAL A 494 33.26 -33.92 2.34
N LYS A 495 33.31 -33.96 1.00
CA LYS A 495 32.77 -35.08 0.21
C LYS A 495 33.49 -36.40 0.50
N PHE A 496 34.82 -36.37 0.68
CA PHE A 496 35.61 -37.55 1.04
C PHE A 496 35.22 -38.11 2.43
N PHE A 497 34.88 -37.24 3.38
CA PHE A 497 34.39 -37.67 4.69
C PHE A 497 32.92 -38.11 4.70
N LEU A 498 32.03 -37.48 3.91
CA LEU A 498 30.62 -37.87 3.78
C LEU A 498 30.42 -39.19 3.04
N GLN A 499 31.32 -39.55 2.10
CA GLN A 499 31.26 -40.84 1.41
C GLN A 499 31.66 -42.03 2.30
N ARG A 500 32.28 -41.80 3.47
CA ARG A 500 32.64 -42.87 4.41
C ARG A 500 31.52 -43.25 5.40
N THR A 501 30.42 -42.50 5.49
CA THR A 501 29.36 -42.72 6.50
C THR A 501 28.07 -43.33 5.98
N VAL A 502 27.92 -43.63 4.68
CA VAL A 502 26.70 -44.28 4.16
C VAL A 502 27.03 -45.67 3.62
N SER A 503 27.01 -46.66 4.51
CA SER A 503 26.88 -48.06 4.14
C SER A 503 25.73 -48.69 4.92
N LYS A 504 24.74 -49.19 4.17
CA LYS A 504 23.64 -50.12 4.52
C LYS A 504 22.35 -49.53 5.11
N ARG A 505 21.30 -49.43 4.28
CA ARG A 505 20.20 -50.44 4.18
C ARG A 505 19.14 -49.97 3.17
N ALA A 506 18.77 -50.85 2.25
CA ALA A 506 17.61 -50.71 1.37
C ALA A 506 16.42 -51.46 2.00
N VAL A 507 15.22 -50.87 1.94
CA VAL A 507 13.95 -51.51 2.28
C VAL A 507 13.04 -51.45 1.05
N SER A 508 12.46 -52.59 0.71
CA SER A 508 11.66 -52.87 -0.48
C SER A 508 10.23 -52.34 -0.39
N PHE A 509 9.75 -51.78 -1.50
CA PHE A 509 8.37 -51.34 -1.73
C PHE A 509 7.44 -52.51 -2.06
N VAL A 510 6.21 -52.45 -1.55
CA VAL A 510 5.05 -53.21 -2.04
C VAL A 510 4.00 -52.20 -2.49
N ASP A 511 3.52 -52.35 -3.73
CA ASP A 511 2.53 -51.51 -4.41
C ASP A 511 1.13 -52.10 -4.21
N VAL A 512 0.14 -51.29 -3.81
CA VAL A 512 -1.29 -51.65 -3.87
C VAL A 512 -2.08 -50.45 -4.40
N LYS A 513 -2.63 -50.63 -5.61
CA LYS A 513 -3.56 -49.70 -6.26
C LYS A 513 -4.95 -49.78 -5.64
N GLY A 514 -5.45 -48.65 -5.14
CA GLY A 514 -6.86 -48.41 -4.87
C GLY A 514 -7.27 -47.04 -5.44
N LYS A 515 -8.43 -46.96 -6.11
CA LYS A 515 -8.93 -45.75 -6.78
C LYS A 515 -9.70 -44.88 -5.78
N LEU A 516 -9.37 -43.59 -5.70
CA LEU A 516 -10.00 -42.59 -4.82
C LEU A 516 -11.33 -42.05 -5.39
N PRO A 517 -12.31 -41.70 -4.53
CA PRO A 517 -13.62 -41.15 -4.93
C PRO A 517 -13.53 -39.68 -5.39
N THR A 518 -14.54 -39.23 -6.14
CA THR A 518 -14.57 -37.87 -6.72
C THR A 518 -15.21 -36.84 -5.78
N TYR A 519 -14.93 -35.56 -6.03
CA TYR A 519 -15.37 -34.40 -5.25
C TYR A 519 -16.88 -34.37 -4.95
N ASP A 520 -17.72 -34.85 -5.87
CA ASP A 520 -19.18 -34.89 -5.70
C ASP A 520 -19.65 -35.98 -4.72
N GLU A 521 -18.87 -37.06 -4.54
CA GLU A 521 -19.17 -38.14 -3.58
C GLU A 521 -18.90 -37.68 -2.13
N VAL A 522 -18.01 -36.70 -1.94
CA VAL A 522 -17.65 -36.13 -0.63
C VAL A 522 -18.75 -35.21 -0.08
N ILE A 523 -19.37 -34.40 -0.95
CA ILE A 523 -20.45 -33.48 -0.55
C ILE A 523 -21.72 -34.23 -0.09
N GLN A 524 -21.99 -35.42 -0.64
CA GLN A 524 -23.14 -36.23 -0.22
C GLN A 524 -22.95 -36.86 1.16
N ASN A 525 -21.72 -37.24 1.53
CA ASN A 525 -21.43 -37.76 2.87
C ASN A 525 -21.51 -36.67 3.95
N GLU A 526 -21.22 -35.42 3.61
CA GLU A 526 -21.33 -34.27 4.53
C GLU A 526 -22.79 -33.98 4.94
N LYS A 527 -23.74 -34.15 4.00
CA LYS A 527 -25.18 -34.05 4.29
C LYS A 527 -25.66 -35.17 5.21
N ASN A 528 -25.17 -36.39 5.02
CA ASN A 528 -25.57 -37.54 5.82
C ASN A 528 -25.04 -37.47 7.27
N ASN A 529 -23.82 -36.93 7.46
CA ASN A 529 -23.24 -36.76 8.81
C ASN A 529 -23.90 -35.63 9.62
N ARG A 530 -24.40 -34.56 8.97
CA ARG A 530 -25.22 -33.54 9.65
C ARG A 530 -26.55 -34.08 10.17
N LEU A 531 -27.12 -35.09 9.53
CA LEU A 531 -28.38 -35.73 9.94
C LEU A 531 -28.21 -36.70 11.12
N GLN A 532 -27.04 -37.35 11.26
CA GLN A 532 -26.78 -38.26 12.39
C GLN A 532 -26.45 -37.52 13.70
N MET A 533 -25.86 -36.32 13.64
CA MET A 533 -25.57 -35.49 14.82
C MET A 533 -26.82 -34.92 15.52
N ILE A 534 -28.00 -34.99 14.89
CA ILE A 534 -29.27 -34.51 15.47
C ILE A 534 -30.01 -35.63 16.24
N GLN A 535 -29.66 -36.91 16.06
CA GLN A 535 -30.39 -38.03 16.66
C GLN A 535 -29.84 -38.57 17.99
N THR A 536 -28.74 -38.03 18.52
CA THR A 536 -28.13 -38.53 19.78
C THR A 536 -28.07 -37.47 20.87
N VAL A 537 -29.23 -36.93 21.26
CA VAL A 537 -29.43 -36.36 22.60
C VAL A 537 -30.82 -36.75 23.08
N SER A 538 -30.90 -37.72 23.98
CA SER A 538 -32.08 -37.95 24.83
C SER A 538 -31.64 -37.87 26.28
N PRO A 539 -32.26 -37.02 27.12
CA PRO A 539 -32.21 -37.18 28.56
C PRO A 539 -33.47 -37.89 29.07
N SER A 540 -33.27 -38.84 29.98
CA SER A 540 -34.29 -39.59 30.71
C SER A 540 -34.76 -38.83 31.95
N ALA A 541 -36.07 -38.55 32.07
CA ALA A 541 -36.95 -38.78 33.24
C ALA A 541 -38.32 -38.04 33.08
N PRO A 542 -39.43 -38.54 33.65
CA PRO A 542 -40.78 -38.26 33.16
C PRO A 542 -41.53 -37.19 33.96
N VAL A 543 -42.35 -36.39 33.28
CA VAL A 543 -43.42 -35.58 33.91
C VAL A 543 -44.71 -35.65 33.09
N ASN A 544 -45.80 -35.69 33.83
CA ASN A 544 -47.18 -36.04 33.50
C ASN A 544 -47.84 -35.34 32.30
N GLN A 545 -48.80 -36.08 31.75
CA GLN A 545 -49.94 -35.67 30.93
C GLN A 545 -50.53 -34.31 31.36
N PHE A 546 -50.88 -33.45 30.39
CA PHE A 546 -52.26 -32.93 30.25
C PHE A 546 -52.48 -32.33 28.85
N VAL A 547 -53.63 -32.67 28.29
CA VAL A 547 -54.16 -32.37 26.96
C VAL A 547 -54.70 -30.94 26.90
N GLY A 548 -54.55 -30.24 25.77
CA GLY A 548 -55.27 -28.98 25.55
C GLY A 548 -54.99 -28.29 24.21
N SER A 549 -55.77 -28.66 23.19
CA SER A 549 -55.92 -27.97 21.91
C SER A 549 -56.49 -26.56 22.07
N MET A 550 -56.06 -25.58 21.28
CA MET A 550 -56.99 -24.60 20.67
C MET A 550 -56.39 -23.77 19.53
N THR A 551 -57.22 -23.61 18.52
CA THR A 551 -57.08 -22.91 17.24
C THR A 551 -57.63 -21.47 17.30
N SER A 552 -57.04 -20.60 16.45
CA SER A 552 -57.69 -19.60 15.56
C SER A 552 -58.54 -18.41 16.09
N ILE A 553 -57.95 -17.19 15.97
CA ILE A 553 -58.40 -15.87 15.40
C ILE A 553 -59.76 -15.18 15.81
N PRO A 554 -60.03 -13.87 15.50
CA PRO A 554 -60.53 -12.80 16.41
C PRO A 554 -61.91 -12.23 15.92
N PRO A 555 -62.31 -10.91 15.95
CA PRO A 555 -61.98 -9.70 16.74
C PRO A 555 -63.23 -8.93 17.28
N ASN A 556 -62.99 -7.69 17.75
CA ASN A 556 -63.90 -6.54 18.02
C ASN A 556 -64.62 -6.44 19.39
N SER A 557 -64.37 -5.33 20.12
CA SER A 557 -65.27 -4.15 20.07
C SER A 557 -64.87 -3.02 21.07
N THR A 558 -64.80 -1.80 20.52
CA THR A 558 -65.21 -0.47 21.03
C THR A 558 -64.99 0.06 22.46
N LYS A 559 -64.41 1.28 22.45
CA LYS A 559 -64.79 2.54 23.16
C LYS A 559 -64.56 2.64 24.67
N MET A 560 -64.35 3.80 25.31
CA MET A 560 -63.98 5.20 24.99
C MET A 560 -64.38 5.98 26.27
N GLY A 561 -63.56 6.92 26.73
CA GLY A 561 -63.92 7.89 27.77
C GLY A 561 -62.72 8.26 28.63
N GLN A 562 -61.92 9.29 28.33
CA GLN A 562 -62.17 10.75 28.23
C GLN A 562 -61.42 11.47 29.38
N MET A 563 -60.46 12.34 29.02
CA MET A 563 -60.41 13.80 29.29
C MET A 563 -60.04 14.19 30.74
N LYS A 564 -59.24 15.22 31.04
CA LYS A 564 -58.81 16.47 30.37
C LYS A 564 -57.61 17.01 31.21
N SER A 565 -56.52 17.47 30.59
CA SER A 565 -56.18 18.90 30.33
C SER A 565 -55.91 19.76 31.58
N TYR A 566 -54.65 20.15 31.76
CA TYR A 566 -54.20 21.55 31.66
C TYR A 566 -52.76 21.58 31.11
#